data_AF-A0PXV4-F1
#
_entry.id   AF-A0PXV4-F1
#
_cell.length_a   1.000
_cell.length_b   1.000
_cell.length_c   1.000
_cell.angle_alpha   90.00
_cell.angle_beta   90.00
_cell.angle_gamma   90.00
#
_symmetry.space_group_name_H-M   'P 1'
#
loop_
_entity.id
_entity.type
_entity.pdbx_description
1 polymer ?
#
loop_
_entity_poly.entity_id
_entity_poly.type
_entity_poly.pdbx_seq_one_letter_code
_entity_poly.pdbx_strand_id
1 'polypeptide(L)' 'MRANELQELRVNTAQELSAKLNDLKAELFNLRFQLATGQLENPMRIRQVKKSIAQVKTILREKELKVIEQ' A
#
# COMPACT_ATOMS: atom_id res chain seq x y z
N MET A 1 6.85 -2.24 -8.75
CA MET A 1 5.81 -3.26 -8.56
C MET A 1 5.83 -4.20 -9.73
N ARG A 2 6.47 -5.35 -9.52
CA ARG A 2 6.40 -6.49 -10.42
C ARG A 2 5.00 -7.09 -10.29
N ALA A 3 4.48 -7.74 -11.34
CA ALA A 3 3.16 -8.38 -11.31
C ALA A 3 2.98 -9.36 -10.13
N ASN A 4 4.09 -9.93 -9.66
CA ASN A 4 4.15 -10.89 -8.55
C ASN A 4 3.70 -10.28 -7.22
N GLU A 5 4.08 -9.04 -6.91
CA GLU A 5 3.71 -8.37 -5.65
C GLU A 5 2.18 -8.22 -5.52
N LEU A 6 1.48 -8.04 -6.66
CA LEU A 6 0.02 -7.93 -6.67
C LEU A 6 -0.65 -9.29 -6.42
N GLN A 7 -0.08 -10.38 -6.94
CA GLN A 7 -0.58 -11.73 -6.70
C GLN A 7 -0.41 -12.12 -5.23
N GLU A 8 0.76 -11.81 -4.64
CA GLU A 8 1.02 -12.02 -3.21
C GLU A 8 -0.01 -11.28 -2.33
N LEU A 9 -0.29 -10.01 -2.66
CA LEU A 9 -1.30 -9.23 -1.93
C LEU A 9 -2.71 -9.85 -1.98
N ARG A 10 -3.06 -10.56 -3.06
CA ARG A 10 -4.37 -11.23 -3.16
C ARG A 10 -4.47 -12.44 -2.23
N VAL A 11 -3.37 -13.13 -1.97
CA VAL A 11 -3.31 -14.32 -1.09
C VAL A 11 -3.44 -13.93 0.39
N ASN A 12 -2.87 -12.80 0.80
CA ASN A 12 -2.85 -12.34 2.21
C ASN A 12 -4.24 -12.22 2.85
N THR A 13 -4.37 -12.32 4.16
CA THR A 13 -5.68 -12.11 4.83
C THR A 13 -6.10 -10.63 4.82
N ALA A 14 -7.38 -10.33 5.06
CA ALA A 14 -7.85 -8.93 5.19
C ALA A 14 -7.14 -8.19 6.33
N GLN A 15 -6.82 -8.89 7.41
CA GLN A 15 -6.07 -8.35 8.55
C GLN A 15 -4.63 -8.00 8.16
N GLU A 16 -3.92 -8.91 7.47
CA GLU A 16 -2.56 -8.64 6.96
C GLU A 16 -2.53 -7.47 5.97
N LEU A 17 -3.55 -7.37 5.11
CA LEU A 17 -3.68 -6.23 4.19
C LEU A 17 -3.89 -4.92 4.94
N SER A 18 -4.68 -4.93 6.01
CA SER A 18 -4.87 -3.75 6.88
C SER A 18 -3.58 -3.37 7.60
N ALA A 19 -2.83 -4.33 8.13
CA ALA A 19 -1.52 -4.11 8.74
C ALA A 19 -0.54 -3.48 7.73
N LYS A 20 -0.41 -4.09 6.54
CA LYS A 20 0.44 -3.57 5.46
C LYS A 20 0.00 -2.17 4.99
N LEU A 21 -1.30 -1.87 4.99
CA LEU A 21 -1.81 -0.55 4.68
C LEU A 21 -1.35 0.50 5.71
N ASN A 22 -1.30 0.14 7.00
CA ASN A 22 -0.83 1.02 8.06
C ASN A 22 0.69 1.26 7.94
N ASP A 23 1.47 0.22 7.67
CA ASP A 23 2.92 0.33 7.45
C ASP A 23 3.23 1.26 6.27
N LEU A 24 2.54 1.08 5.14
CA LEU A 24 2.70 1.94 3.96
C LEU A 24 2.29 3.40 4.23
N LYS A 25 1.29 3.64 5.08
CA LYS A 25 0.92 5.00 5.49
C LYS A 25 1.99 5.64 6.36
N ALA A 26 2.59 4.88 7.28
CA ALA A 26 3.71 5.34 8.10
C ALA A 26 4.94 5.65 7.22
N GLU A 27 5.26 4.79 6.25
CA GLU A 27 6.32 5.05 5.26
C GLU A 27 6.04 6.32 4.46
N LEU A 28 4.80 6.51 3.98
CA LEU A 28 4.41 7.73 3.26
C LEU A 28 4.53 8.99 4.14
N PHE A 29 4.21 8.91 5.43
CA PHE A 29 4.38 10.00 6.38
C PHE A 29 5.86 10.36 6.54
N ASN A 30 6.72 9.37 6.75
CA ASN A 30 8.17 9.57 6.86
C ASN A 30 8.77 10.15 5.57
N LEU A 31 8.37 9.67 4.40
CA LEU A 31 8.83 10.21 3.12
C LEU A 31 8.37 11.66 2.90
N ARG A 32 7.16 12.03 3.35
CA ARG A 32 6.69 13.42 3.31
C ARG A 32 7.45 14.31 4.28
N PHE A 33 7.81 13.78 5.45
CA PHE A 33 8.64 14.49 6.42
C PHE A 33 10.07 14.69 5.90
N GLN A 34 10.68 13.67 5.29
CA GLN A 34 11.97 13.76 4.59
C GLN A 34 11.93 14.75 3.43
N LEU A 35 10.82 14.78 2.66
CA LEU A 35 10.63 15.77 1.60
C LEU A 35 10.59 17.20 2.16
N ALA A 36 9.88 17.41 3.26
CA ALA A 36 9.76 18.73 3.90
C ALA A 36 11.09 19.20 4.54
N THR A 37 11.89 18.29 5.06
CA THR A 37 13.22 18.57 5.65
C THR A 37 14.34 18.62 4.61
N GLY A 38 14.06 18.30 3.34
CA GLY A 38 15.05 18.30 2.25
C GLY A 38 16.02 17.12 2.27
N GLN A 39 15.78 16.08 3.08
CA GLN A 39 16.64 14.90 3.23
C GLN A 39 16.19 13.71 2.36
N LEU A 40 15.25 13.92 1.44
CA LEU A 40 14.71 12.85 0.62
C LEU A 40 15.63 12.50 -0.55
N GLU A 41 16.29 11.35 -0.48
CA GLU A 41 17.18 10.87 -1.56
C GLU A 41 16.44 10.53 -2.86
N ASN A 42 15.23 9.95 -2.75
CA ASN A 42 14.48 9.47 -3.91
C ASN A 42 13.00 9.92 -3.90
N PRO A 43 12.66 11.05 -4.56
CA PRO A 43 11.29 11.51 -4.72
C PRO A 43 10.35 10.51 -5.41
N MET A 44 10.87 9.62 -6.25
CA MET A 44 10.03 8.59 -6.90
C MET A 44 9.47 7.58 -5.90
N ARG A 45 10.11 7.39 -4.74
CA ARG A 45 9.64 6.47 -3.71
C ARG A 45 8.25 6.86 -3.20
N ILE A 46 7.95 8.16 -3.08
CA ILE A 46 6.62 8.66 -2.71
C ILE A 46 5.55 8.16 -3.71
N ARG A 47 5.84 8.22 -5.01
CA ARG A 47 4.92 7.75 -6.05
C ARG A 47 4.73 6.24 -5.97
N GLN A 48 5.79 5.48 -5.70
CA GLN A 48 5.73 4.03 -5.53
C GLN A 48 4.86 3.65 -4.33
N VAL A 49 5.11 4.25 -3.16
CA VAL A 49 4.34 3.98 -1.92
C VAL A 49 2.87 4.34 -2.10
N LYS A 50 2.56 5.49 -2.74
CA LYS A 50 1.17 5.85 -3.09
C LYS A 50 0.49 4.79 -3.96
N LYS A 51 1.20 4.25 -4.96
CA LYS A 51 0.68 3.17 -5.82
C LYS A 51 0.43 1.89 -5.01
N SER A 52 1.35 1.52 -4.11
CA SER A 52 1.18 0.38 -3.21
C SER A 52 -0.05 0.52 -2.31
N ILE A 53 -0.26 1.69 -1.72
CA ILE A 53 -1.44 1.99 -0.89
C ILE A 53 -2.73 1.83 -1.71
N ALA A 54 -2.76 2.35 -2.93
CA ALA A 54 -3.93 2.24 -3.81
C ALA A 54 -4.25 0.77 -4.12
N GLN A 55 -3.25 -0.04 -4.46
CA GLN A 55 -3.44 -1.46 -4.76
C GLN A 55 -3.93 -2.26 -3.55
N VAL A 56 -3.40 -2.02 -2.36
CA VAL A 56 -3.87 -2.67 -1.12
C VAL A 56 -5.33 -2.31 -0.86
N LYS A 57 -5.71 -1.03 -1.03
CA LYS A 57 -7.11 -0.61 -0.90
C LYS A 57 -8.03 -1.26 -1.93
N THR A 58 -7.59 -1.39 -3.18
CA THR A 58 -8.35 -2.08 -4.23
C THR A 58 -8.59 -3.54 -3.85
N ILE A 59 -7.58 -4.26 -3.38
CA ILE A 59 -7.72 -5.68 -2.99
C ILE A 59 -8.61 -5.83 -1.74
N LEU A 60 -8.48 -4.94 -0.76
CA LEU A 60 -9.39 -4.91 0.40
C LEU A 60 -10.85 -4.75 -0.07
N ARG A 61 -11.10 -3.81 -0.99
CA ARG A 61 -12.44 -3.62 -1.56
C ARG A 61 -12.91 -4.81 -2.38
N GLU A 62 -12.05 -5.44 -3.19
CA GLU A 62 -12.36 -6.67 -3.91
C GLU A 62 -12.76 -7.80 -2.95
N LYS A 63 -12.12 -7.90 -1.77
CA LYS A 63 -12.45 -8.89 -0.75
C LYS A 63 -13.77 -8.59 -0.03
N GLU A 64 -14.01 -7.34 0.33
CA GLU A 64 -15.29 -6.91 0.90
C GLU A 64 -16.47 -7.24 -0.03
N LEU A 65 -16.33 -6.94 -1.33
CA LEU A 65 -17.37 -7.23 -2.32
C LEU A 65 -17.63 -8.74 -2.46
N LYS A 66 -16.58 -9.56 -2.50
CA LYS A 66 -16.71 -11.03 -2.55
C LYS A 66 -17.39 -11.62 -1.33
N VAL A 67 -17.20 -11.05 -0.15
CA VAL A 67 -17.88 -11.48 1.08
C VAL A 67 -19.36 -11.11 1.07
N ILE A 68 -19.75 -10.03 0.40
CA ILE A 68 -21.15 -9.59 0.27
C ILE A 68 -21.89 -10.40 -0.80
N GLU A 69 -21.20 -10.87 -1.84
CA GLU A 69 -21.78 -11.71 -2.91
C GLU A 69 -22.02 -13.18 -2.49
N GLN A 70 -21.49 -13.61 -1.34
CA GLN A 70 -21.66 -14.95 -0.77
C GLN A 70 -22.76 -14.98 0.28
#